data_AF-A0A6I2YDA7-F1
#
_entry.id   AF-A0A6I2YDA7-F1
#
_cell.length_a   1.000
_cell.length_b   1.000
_cell.length_c   1.000
_cell.angle_alpha   90.00
_cell.angle_beta   90.00
_cell.angle_gamma   90.00
#
_symmetry.space_group_name_H-M   'P 1'
#
loop_
_entity.id
_entity.type
_entity.pdbx_description
1 polymer ?
#
loop_
_entity_poly.entity_id
_entity_poly.type
_entity_poly.pdbx_seq_one_letter_code
_entity_poly.pdbx_strand_id
1 'polypeptide(L)'
;MKTPKRAPKDLNRRIKKKPCQFCREQTVWIDYKDLNTLRKFMSDRGKIRARRTTGNCEQHQHDIAEAIKTARELVLLPYTQRTVTERPGGRRGDRGDRGDRRPRDGDDDGPTLADVTGIEEMVSDIIEINEIKEVEEVIAEAEVIEEAEEIVEEAAAKEAE
;
A
#
# COMPACT_ATOMS: atom_id res chain seq x y z
N MET A 1 -18.90 -32.31 -33.01
CA MET A 1 -17.42 -32.29 -32.95
C MET A 1 -16.99 -31.81 -31.57
N LYS A 2 -16.20 -32.59 -30.82
CA LYS A 2 -15.83 -32.31 -29.43
C LYS A 2 -14.59 -31.40 -29.45
N THR A 3 -14.72 -30.15 -29.02
CA THR A 3 -13.59 -29.20 -28.97
C THR A 3 -12.46 -29.78 -28.09
N PRO A 4 -11.19 -29.74 -28.52
CA PRO A 4 -10.10 -30.28 -27.71
C PRO A 4 -9.98 -29.46 -26.41
N LYS A 5 -10.12 -30.13 -25.27
CA LYS A 5 -9.87 -29.52 -23.95
C LYS A 5 -8.41 -29.04 -23.92
N ARG A 6 -8.21 -27.75 -23.63
CA ARG A 6 -6.87 -27.16 -23.47
C ARG A 6 -6.08 -27.97 -22.45
N ALA A 7 -4.86 -28.36 -22.80
CA ALA A 7 -3.97 -29.11 -21.93
C ALA A 7 -3.79 -28.39 -20.57
N PRO A 8 -3.72 -29.13 -19.45
CA PRO A 8 -3.53 -28.52 -18.14
C PRO A 8 -2.22 -27.74 -18.15
N LYS A 9 -2.28 -26.47 -17.74
CA LYS A 9 -1.09 -25.62 -17.64
C LYS A 9 -0.19 -26.21 -16.57
N ASP A 10 1.04 -26.55 -16.93
CA ASP A 10 2.02 -27.15 -16.01
C ASP A 10 2.20 -26.26 -14.77
N LEU A 11 1.55 -26.64 -13.67
CA LEU A 11 1.59 -25.92 -12.39
C LEU A 11 2.97 -26.01 -11.73
N ASN A 12 3.87 -26.83 -12.29
CA ASN A 12 5.17 -27.16 -11.72
C ASN A 12 6.31 -26.22 -12.13
N ARG A 13 6.00 -25.05 -12.72
CA ARG A 13 7.03 -24.05 -13.02
C ARG A 13 7.49 -23.39 -11.73
N ARG A 14 8.51 -23.98 -11.07
CA ARG A 14 9.17 -23.40 -9.89
C ARG A 14 9.72 -22.02 -10.23
N ILE A 15 9.04 -20.99 -9.75
CA ILE A 15 9.49 -19.60 -9.86
C ILE A 15 10.75 -19.48 -9.00
N LYS A 16 11.90 -19.35 -9.65
CA LYS A 16 13.17 -19.09 -8.96
C LYS A 16 13.03 -17.78 -8.19
N LYS A 17 13.31 -17.82 -6.88
CA LYS A 17 13.29 -16.63 -6.03
C LYS A 17 14.38 -15.68 -6.49
N LYS A 18 13.99 -14.45 -6.81
CA LYS A 18 14.96 -13.38 -7.09
C LYS A 18 15.62 -12.96 -5.77
N PRO A 19 16.91 -12.63 -5.79
CA PRO A 19 17.61 -12.12 -4.62
C PRO A 19 17.18 -10.68 -4.32
N CYS A 20 17.13 -10.32 -3.04
CA CYS A 20 16.82 -8.95 -2.61
C CYS A 20 17.97 -8.00 -2.97
N GLN A 21 17.64 -6.83 -3.51
CA GLN A 21 18.63 -5.81 -3.85
C GLN A 21 19.24 -5.16 -2.61
N PHE A 22 18.41 -4.75 -1.66
CA PHE A 22 18.83 -4.09 -0.41
C PHE A 22 19.70 -4.97 0.49
N CYS A 23 19.43 -6.29 0.54
CA CYS A 23 20.30 -7.22 1.27
C CYS A 23 21.70 -7.35 0.66
N ARG A 24 21.84 -7.12 -0.66
CA ARG A 24 23.14 -7.16 -1.34
C ARG A 24 23.91 -5.86 -1.17
N GLU A 25 23.18 -4.75 -1.20
CA GLU A 25 23.72 -3.40 -1.01
C GLU A 25 23.93 -3.08 0.48
N GLN A 26 23.48 -3.94 1.40
CA GLN A 26 23.56 -3.78 2.87
C GLN A 26 23.02 -2.43 3.37
N THR A 27 21.97 -1.93 2.70
CA THR A 27 21.28 -0.72 3.13
C THR A 27 20.42 -1.05 4.34
N VAL A 28 20.70 -0.41 5.48
CA VAL A 28 20.00 -0.64 6.74
C VAL A 28 18.64 0.05 6.77
N TRP A 29 18.52 1.19 6.07
CA TRP A 29 17.33 2.05 6.14
C TRP A 29 16.91 2.53 4.75
N ILE A 30 15.60 2.69 4.54
CA ILE A 30 14.99 3.13 3.27
C ILE A 30 14.21 4.41 3.55
N ASP A 31 14.74 5.54 3.09
CA ASP A 31 14.11 6.83 3.30
C ASP A 31 13.00 7.13 2.29
N TYR A 32 11.95 7.82 2.76
CA TYR A 32 10.85 8.30 1.91
C TYR A 32 11.29 9.42 0.93
N LYS A 33 12.44 10.05 1.20
CA LYS A 33 13.01 11.14 0.40
C LYS A 33 13.65 10.66 -0.90
N ASP A 34 14.06 9.40 -0.97
CA ASP A 34 14.75 8.82 -2.12
C ASP A 34 13.79 8.41 -3.24
N LEU A 35 13.26 9.39 -3.96
CA LEU A 35 12.25 9.15 -5.01
C LEU A 35 12.76 8.22 -6.13
N ASN A 36 14.06 8.23 -6.40
CA ASN A 36 14.66 7.41 -7.45
C ASN A 36 14.63 5.92 -7.13
N THR A 37 14.77 5.55 -5.84
CA THR A 37 14.67 4.15 -5.42
C THR A 37 13.20 3.75 -5.35
N LEU A 38 12.35 4.55 -4.71
CA LEU A 38 10.92 4.28 -4.54
C LEU A 38 10.18 4.14 -5.88
N ARG A 39 10.49 4.98 -6.88
CA ARG A 39 9.89 4.88 -8.23
C ARG A 39 10.16 3.52 -8.91
N LYS A 40 11.31 2.86 -8.64
CA LYS A 40 11.61 1.52 -9.18
C LYS A 40 10.70 0.44 -8.58
N PHE A 41 10.27 0.63 -7.33
CA PHE A 41 9.35 -0.26 -6.62
C PHE A 41 7.88 0.09 -6.86
N MET A 42 7.60 1.15 -7.61
CA MET A 42 6.28 1.49 -8.09
C MET A 42 6.06 1.01 -9.53
N SER A 43 4.79 0.88 -9.89
CA SER A 43 4.35 0.73 -11.27
C SER A 43 4.02 2.09 -11.86
N ASP A 44 3.95 2.14 -13.19
CA ASP A 44 3.55 3.35 -13.95
C ASP A 44 2.12 3.83 -13.63
N ARG A 45 1.34 3.04 -12.89
CA ARG A 45 0.01 3.41 -12.38
C ARG A 45 0.02 4.00 -10.98
N GLY A 46 1.20 4.17 -10.39
CA GLY A 46 1.36 4.59 -9.02
C GLY A 46 1.18 3.46 -7.99
N LYS A 47 0.94 2.20 -8.39
CA LYS A 47 0.76 1.07 -7.44
C LYS A 47 2.09 0.47 -7.00
N ILE A 48 2.20 0.03 -5.74
CA ILE A 48 3.39 -0.66 -5.21
C ILE A 48 3.54 -2.02 -5.89
N ARG A 49 4.75 -2.32 -6.39
CA ARG A 49 5.07 -3.61 -7.02
C ARG A 49 5.09 -4.71 -5.97
N ALA A 50 4.46 -5.83 -6.29
CA ALA A 50 4.49 -7.00 -5.41
C ALA A 50 5.91 -7.58 -5.28
N ARG A 51 6.23 -8.08 -4.08
CA ARG A 51 7.51 -8.72 -3.73
C ARG A 51 8.02 -9.73 -4.75
N ARG A 52 7.14 -10.54 -5.36
CA ARG A 52 7.51 -11.54 -6.39
C ARG A 52 8.15 -10.94 -7.64
N THR A 53 7.86 -9.67 -7.93
CA THR A 53 8.33 -8.97 -9.12
C THR A 53 9.72 -8.40 -8.88
N THR A 54 9.90 -7.77 -7.71
CA THR A 54 11.09 -7.04 -7.26
C THR A 54 12.15 -7.99 -6.70
N GLY A 55 11.73 -9.03 -5.97
CA GLY A 55 12.64 -10.00 -5.34
C GLY A 55 13.08 -9.62 -3.93
N ASN A 56 12.46 -8.60 -3.32
CA ASN A 56 12.89 -8.10 -2.00
C ASN A 56 12.64 -9.11 -0.88
N CYS A 57 13.30 -8.95 0.26
CA CYS A 57 12.94 -9.65 1.49
C CYS A 57 11.60 -9.12 2.03
N GLU A 58 11.02 -9.82 3.00
CA GLU A 58 9.74 -9.43 3.58
C GLU A 58 9.84 -8.14 4.39
N GLN A 59 10.88 -8.03 5.24
CA GLN A 59 11.20 -6.83 6.02
C GLN A 59 11.38 -5.60 5.11
N HIS A 60 12.34 -5.64 4.19
CA HIS A 60 12.53 -4.54 3.23
C HIS A 60 11.29 -4.23 2.37
N GLN A 61 10.41 -5.20 2.10
CA GLN A 61 9.18 -4.91 1.38
C GLN A 61 8.18 -4.12 2.25
N HIS A 62 8.17 -4.37 3.56
CA HIS A 62 7.39 -3.60 4.53
C HIS A 62 7.94 -2.17 4.65
N ASP A 63 9.25 -2.02 4.85
CA ASP A 63 9.92 -0.72 4.99
C ASP A 63 9.69 0.17 3.74
N ILE A 64 9.79 -0.41 2.53
CA ILE A 64 9.47 0.29 1.29
C ILE A 64 7.99 0.70 1.24
N ALA A 65 7.09 -0.17 1.71
CA ALA A 65 5.67 0.12 1.67
C ALA A 65 5.32 1.28 2.62
N GLU A 66 5.93 1.34 3.80
CA GLU A 66 5.82 2.47 4.73
C GLU A 66 6.41 3.74 4.12
N ALA A 67 7.66 3.69 3.63
CA ALA A 67 8.30 4.83 2.99
C ALA A 67 7.47 5.38 1.80
N ILE A 68 6.84 4.52 1.00
CA ILE A 68 5.95 4.95 -0.10
C ILE A 68 4.66 5.59 0.43
N LYS A 69 4.08 5.09 1.53
CA LYS A 69 2.88 5.68 2.13
C LYS A 69 3.19 7.08 2.66
N THR A 70 4.24 7.22 3.45
CA THR A 70 4.72 8.52 3.95
C THR A 70 5.05 9.48 2.81
N ALA A 71 5.75 9.02 1.77
CA ALA A 71 6.06 9.84 0.60
C ALA A 71 4.80 10.31 -0.16
N ARG A 72 3.68 9.57 -0.09
CA ARG A 72 2.42 9.99 -0.71
C ARG A 72 1.65 10.99 0.13
N GLU A 73 1.70 10.85 1.45
CA GLU A 73 1.15 11.83 2.40
C GLU A 73 1.87 13.17 2.26
N LEU A 74 3.19 13.13 2.04
CA LEU A 74 4.02 14.30 1.75
C LEU A 74 3.94 14.78 0.29
N VAL A 75 3.05 14.21 -0.53
CA VAL A 75 2.81 14.62 -1.93
C VAL A 75 4.05 14.49 -2.84
N LEU A 76 5.07 13.71 -2.44
CA LEU A 76 6.24 13.44 -3.26
C LEU A 76 5.94 12.40 -4.36
N LEU A 77 5.00 11.50 -4.10
CA LEU A 77 4.58 10.43 -5.01
C LEU A 77 3.06 10.42 -5.23
N PRO A 78 2.60 10.10 -6.45
CA PRO A 78 1.17 10.06 -6.75
C PRO A 78 0.50 8.78 -6.23
N TYR A 79 -0.74 8.90 -5.75
CA TYR A 79 -1.59 7.75 -5.40
C TYR A 79 -2.08 6.98 -6.62
N THR A 80 -2.44 7.69 -7.69
CA THR A 80 -2.95 7.08 -8.92
C THR A 80 -2.36 7.78 -10.14
N GLN A 81 -1.96 6.99 -11.14
CA GLN A 81 -1.58 7.51 -12.45
C GLN A 81 -2.42 6.81 -13.51
N ARG A 82 -3.20 7.60 -14.25
CA ARG A 82 -4.03 7.11 -15.34
C ARG A 82 -3.16 6.90 -16.56
N THR A 83 -2.74 5.66 -16.80
CA THR A 83 -2.08 5.34 -18.07
C THR A 83 -3.13 5.33 -19.18
N VAL A 84 -3.10 6.36 -20.03
CA VAL A 84 -3.92 6.43 -21.24
C VAL A 84 -3.31 5.42 -22.21
N THR A 85 -3.77 4.18 -22.15
CA THR A 85 -3.52 3.26 -23.27
C THR A 85 -4.44 3.72 -24.38
N GLU A 86 -3.93 4.51 -25.31
CA GLU A 86 -4.60 4.75 -26.59
C GLU A 86 -4.91 3.38 -27.17
N ARG A 87 -6.19 3.02 -27.21
CA ARG A 87 -6.63 1.73 -27.72
C ARG A 87 -6.42 1.77 -29.23
N PRO A 88 -5.46 1.04 -29.81
CA PRO A 88 -5.41 0.93 -31.26
C PRO A 88 -6.71 0.23 -31.67
N GLY A 89 -7.42 0.82 -32.62
CA GLY A 89 -8.76 0.42 -33.05
C GLY A 89 -8.94 -1.11 -33.11
N GLY A 90 -10.06 -1.57 -32.55
CA GLY A 90 -10.35 -2.98 -32.41
C GLY A 90 -10.42 -3.72 -33.73
N ARG A 91 -9.67 -4.82 -33.86
CA ARG A 91 -10.13 -5.95 -34.66
C ARG A 91 -11.17 -6.70 -33.86
N ARG A 92 -12.44 -6.39 -34.12
CA ARG A 92 -13.57 -7.29 -33.90
C ARG A 92 -13.30 -8.57 -34.70
N GLY A 93 -12.55 -9.49 -34.09
CA GLY A 93 -12.49 -10.87 -34.55
C GLY A 93 -13.80 -11.54 -34.18
N ASP A 94 -14.63 -11.74 -35.20
CA ASP A 94 -15.62 -12.81 -35.34
C ASP A 94 -15.78 -13.71 -34.09
N ARG A 95 -16.67 -13.31 -33.19
CA ARG A 95 -17.04 -14.12 -32.03
C ARG A 95 -18.21 -15.00 -32.46
N GLY A 96 -17.89 -15.99 -33.28
CA GLY A 96 -18.80 -17.04 -33.67
C GLY A 96 -19.44 -17.69 -32.44
N ASP A 97 -20.77 -17.79 -32.52
CA ASP A 97 -21.62 -18.73 -31.81
C ASP A 97 -21.64 -18.65 -30.27
N ARG A 98 -22.57 -17.83 -29.76
CA ARG A 98 -23.05 -17.91 -28.36
C ARG A 98 -24.18 -18.94 -28.27
N GLY A 99 -23.86 -20.21 -28.48
CA GLY A 99 -24.69 -21.32 -28.01
C GLY A 99 -24.48 -21.56 -26.51
N ASP A 100 -25.58 -21.75 -25.78
CA ASP A 100 -25.66 -22.15 -24.36
C ASP A 100 -25.28 -21.11 -23.30
N ARG A 101 -26.13 -20.10 -23.13
CA ARG A 101 -26.36 -19.52 -21.80
C ARG A 101 -27.14 -20.56 -20.98
N ARG A 102 -26.46 -21.27 -20.08
CA ARG A 102 -27.12 -21.94 -18.96
C ARG A 102 -28.06 -20.93 -18.27
N PRO A 103 -29.28 -21.32 -17.87
CA PRO A 103 -30.07 -20.51 -16.96
C PRO A 103 -29.17 -20.15 -15.77
N ARG A 104 -29.10 -18.86 -15.46
CA ARG A 104 -28.56 -18.42 -14.19
C ARG A 104 -29.64 -18.81 -13.19
N ASP A 105 -29.53 -20.03 -12.66
CA ASP A 105 -30.27 -20.41 -11.47
C ASP A 105 -29.96 -19.33 -10.43
N GLY A 106 -30.99 -18.60 -9.99
CA GLY A 106 -30.93 -17.89 -8.72
C GLY A 106 -30.51 -18.90 -7.65
N ASP A 107 -29.68 -18.55 -6.67
CA ASP A 107 -29.77 -17.33 -5.88
C ASP A 107 -28.36 -16.84 -5.54
N ASP A 108 -27.93 -15.76 -6.20
CA ASP A 108 -26.85 -14.94 -5.67
C ASP A 108 -27.52 -13.97 -4.67
N ASP A 109 -27.72 -14.41 -3.43
CA ASP A 109 -27.97 -13.51 -2.29
C ASP A 109 -26.71 -12.66 -2.07
N GLY A 110 -26.49 -11.70 -2.97
CA GLY A 110 -25.54 -10.64 -2.75
C GLY A 110 -26.01 -9.80 -1.56
N PRO A 111 -25.09 -9.30 -0.72
CA PRO A 111 -25.46 -8.50 0.43
C PRO A 111 -26.28 -7.30 -0.05
N THR A 112 -27.47 -7.14 0.53
CA THR A 112 -28.40 -6.09 0.13
C THR A 112 -27.92 -4.77 0.70
N LEU A 113 -28.44 -3.65 0.19
CA LEU A 113 -28.08 -2.31 0.65
C LEU A 113 -28.30 -2.08 2.17
N ALA A 114 -29.00 -2.98 2.86
CA ALA A 114 -29.18 -2.99 4.31
C ALA A 114 -27.94 -3.49 5.09
N ASP A 115 -26.98 -4.17 4.44
CA ASP A 115 -25.80 -4.72 5.10
C ASP A 115 -24.63 -3.72 5.19
N VAL A 116 -24.72 -2.58 4.48
CA VAL A 116 -23.66 -1.55 4.42
C VAL A 116 -23.81 -0.52 5.54
N THR A 117 -24.99 -0.43 6.18
CA THR A 117 -25.29 0.57 7.22
C THR A 117 -24.61 0.30 8.55
N GLY A 118 -24.04 -0.90 8.77
CA GLY A 118 -23.27 -1.22 9.98
C GLY A 118 -21.78 -0.85 9.89
N ILE A 119 -21.28 -0.49 8.71
CA ILE A 119 -19.86 -0.12 8.51
C ILE A 119 -19.65 1.37 8.84
N GLU A 120 -20.65 2.22 8.63
CA GLU A 120 -20.55 3.66 8.91
C GLU A 120 -20.46 3.96 10.42
N GLU A 121 -21.14 3.18 11.26
CA GLU A 121 -21.10 3.35 12.73
C GLU A 121 -19.79 2.84 13.37
N MET A 122 -19.12 1.85 12.76
CA MET A 122 -17.82 1.35 13.26
C MET A 122 -16.65 2.28 12.91
N VAL A 123 -16.80 3.09 11.85
CA VAL A 123 -15.74 3.99 11.40
C VAL A 123 -15.72 5.28 12.24
N SER A 124 -16.86 5.73 12.78
CA SER A 124 -16.91 6.85 13.72
C SER A 124 -16.22 6.55 15.05
N ASP A 125 -16.42 5.34 15.61
CA ASP A 125 -15.82 4.96 16.89
C ASP A 125 -14.29 4.81 16.81
N ILE A 126 -13.76 4.40 15.64
CA ILE A 126 -12.31 4.27 15.42
C ILE A 126 -11.66 5.65 15.21
N ILE A 127 -12.37 6.61 14.62
CA ILE A 127 -11.86 7.97 14.40
C ILE A 127 -11.76 8.72 15.75
N GLU A 128 -12.76 8.59 16.63
CA GLU A 128 -12.73 9.24 17.96
C GLU A 128 -11.63 8.68 18.88
N ILE A 129 -11.27 7.40 18.77
CA ILE A 129 -10.19 6.79 19.58
C ILE A 129 -8.79 7.23 19.12
N ASN A 130 -8.60 7.53 17.83
CA ASN A 130 -7.29 7.95 17.31
C ASN A 130 -7.02 9.44 17.56
N GLU A 131 -8.04 10.29 17.54
CA GLU A 131 -7.88 11.72 17.86
C GLU A 131 -7.51 11.96 19.33
N ILE A 132 -7.93 11.09 20.26
CA ILE A 132 -7.57 11.23 21.68
C ILE A 132 -6.13 10.78 21.96
N LYS A 133 -5.62 9.76 21.25
CA LYS A 133 -4.25 9.27 21.44
C LYS A 133 -3.19 10.24 20.93
N GLU A 134 -3.46 10.92 19.81
CA GLU A 134 -2.54 11.93 19.27
C GLU A 134 -2.48 13.18 20.18
N VAL A 135 -3.56 13.50 20.91
CA VAL A 135 -3.56 14.66 21.82
C VAL A 135 -2.88 14.34 23.15
N GLU A 136 -3.01 13.12 23.70
CA GLU A 136 -2.32 12.73 24.93
C GLU A 136 -0.79 12.64 24.77
N GLU A 137 -0.29 12.16 23.62
CA GLU A 137 1.16 12.07 23.37
C GLU A 137 1.80 13.46 23.21
N VAL A 138 1.11 14.40 22.56
CA VAL A 138 1.60 15.79 22.38
C VAL A 138 1.58 16.57 23.70
N ILE A 139 0.59 16.33 24.59
CA ILE A 139 0.55 16.95 25.92
C ILE A 139 1.68 16.39 26.80
N ALA A 140 1.95 15.09 26.74
CA ALA A 140 3.05 14.47 27.48
C ALA A 140 4.43 14.97 27.01
N GLU A 141 4.62 15.20 25.71
CA GLU A 141 5.87 15.78 25.19
C GLU A 141 6.02 17.27 25.55
N ALA A 142 4.92 18.02 25.64
CA ALA A 142 4.95 19.45 26.01
C ALA A 142 5.28 19.67 27.49
N GLU A 143 4.75 18.84 28.41
CA GLU A 143 5.07 18.95 29.85
C GLU A 143 6.57 18.70 30.13
N VAL A 144 7.20 17.76 29.42
CA VAL A 144 8.64 17.46 29.57
C VAL A 144 9.51 18.61 29.05
N ILE A 145 9.03 19.40 28.09
CA ILE A 145 9.77 20.55 27.55
C ILE A 145 9.72 21.73 28.52
N GLU A 146 8.57 22.02 29.15
CA GLU A 146 8.51 23.09 30.15
C GLU A 146 9.34 22.75 31.41
N GLU A 147 9.32 21.49 31.87
CA GLU A 147 10.19 21.05 32.97
C GLU A 147 11.68 21.14 32.59
N ALA A 148 12.05 20.87 31.34
CA ALA A 148 13.44 20.97 30.88
C ALA A 148 13.92 22.43 30.74
N GLU A 149 13.05 23.35 30.29
CA GLU A 149 13.40 24.77 30.18
C GLU A 149 13.62 25.41 31.57
N GLU A 150 12.83 25.04 32.59
CA GLU A 150 13.03 25.52 33.97
C GLU A 150 14.37 25.05 34.57
N ILE A 151 14.77 23.80 34.29
CA ILE A 151 16.06 23.25 34.75
C ILE A 151 17.24 23.90 34.04
N VAL A 152 17.10 24.22 32.74
CA VAL A 152 18.15 24.91 31.98
C VAL A 152 18.29 26.36 32.43
N GLU A 153 17.20 27.04 32.81
CA GLU A 153 17.24 28.40 33.33
C GLU A 153 17.88 28.46 34.74
N GLU A 154 17.57 27.51 35.63
CA GLU A 154 18.26 27.36 36.92
C GLU A 154 19.75 26.99 36.76
N ALA A 155 20.10 26.17 35.77
CA ALA A 155 21.49 25.81 35.50
C ALA A 155 22.29 26.99 34.94
N ALA A 156 21.71 27.79 34.05
CA ALA A 156 22.33 28.99 33.51
C ALA A 156 22.54 30.09 34.58
N ALA A 157 21.65 30.17 35.58
CA ALA A 157 21.82 31.07 36.72
C ALA A 157 22.96 30.67 37.66
N LYS A 158 23.32 29.37 37.73
CA LYS A 158 24.41 28.86 38.57
C LYS A 158 25.80 28.93 37.94
N GLU A 159 25.92 29.07 36.62
CA GLU A 159 27.22 29.24 35.94
C GLU A 159 27.68 30.72 35.89
N ALA A 160 26.86 31.67 36.34
CA ALA A 160 27.13 33.11 36.30
C ALA A 160 27.61 33.72 37.64
N GLU A 161 27.77 32.92 38.70
CA GLU A 161 28.32 33.31 40.01
C GLU A 161 29.71 32.68 40.25
#